data_AF-A0A957MYZ0-F1
#
_entry.id   AF-A0A957MYZ0-F1
#
_cell.length_a   1.000
_cell.length_b   1.000
_cell.length_c   1.000
_cell.angle_alpha   90.00
_cell.angle_beta   90.00
_cell.angle_gamma   90.00
#
_symmetry.space_group_name_H-M   'P 1'
#
loop_
_entity.id
_entity.type
_entity.pdbx_description
1 polymer ?
#
loop_
_entity_poly.entity_id
_entity_poly.type
_entity_poly.pdbx_seq_one_letter_code
_entity_poly.pdbx_strand_id
1 'polypeptide(L)'
;MKSSPALTHSQPLNPLAVILHVLLLLAVLAIVAGTVVFLRGDATVHAYGSLLFWCGIGTLVLGIFSIGGTRGTARGFSAQMAQTLDADTPGARSRRAGAEMVLQFAWPLRLILAGGLAMVIGTLLGA
;
A
#
# COMPACT_ATOMS: atom_id res chain seq x y z
N MET A 1 2.87 -25.62 37.10
CA MET A 1 3.46 -25.05 35.87
C MET A 1 2.34 -24.90 34.83
N LYS A 2 1.90 -23.66 34.54
CA LYS A 2 0.93 -23.40 33.48
C LYS A 2 1.69 -23.38 32.15
N SER A 3 1.43 -24.36 31.30
CA SER A 3 1.93 -24.38 29.92
C SER A 3 1.27 -23.24 29.14
N SER A 4 2.06 -22.25 28.73
CA SER A 4 1.62 -21.25 27.76
C SER A 4 1.23 -21.95 26.45
N PRO A 5 0.04 -21.71 25.89
CA PRO A 5 -0.27 -22.19 24.57
C PRO A 5 0.63 -21.47 23.57
N ALA A 6 1.43 -22.24 22.82
CA ALA A 6 2.16 -21.74 21.68
C ALA A 6 1.15 -21.19 20.66
N LEU A 7 0.96 -19.87 20.65
CA LEU A 7 0.19 -19.15 19.64
C LEU A 7 0.99 -19.10 18.34
N THR A 8 1.13 -20.26 17.70
CA THR A 8 1.58 -20.35 16.31
C THR A 8 0.37 -20.08 15.41
N HIS A 9 -0.17 -18.86 15.48
CA HIS A 9 -1.09 -18.39 14.44
C HIS A 9 -0.26 -17.96 13.23
N SER A 10 0.13 -18.94 12.41
CA SER A 10 0.52 -18.69 11.03
C SER A 10 -0.71 -18.11 10.32
N GLN A 11 -0.81 -16.78 10.25
CA GLN A 11 -1.87 -16.15 9.47
C GLN A 11 -1.75 -16.66 8.02
N PRO A 12 -2.83 -17.22 7.43
CA PRO A 12 -2.78 -17.61 6.04
C PRO A 12 -2.47 -16.37 5.21
N LEU A 13 -1.38 -16.42 4.44
CA LEU A 13 -1.02 -15.36 3.50
C LEU A 13 -2.23 -15.11 2.59
N ASN A 14 -2.79 -13.91 2.65
CA ASN A 14 -3.89 -13.54 1.77
C ASN A 14 -3.36 -13.50 0.33
N PRO A 15 -3.77 -14.43 -0.56
CA PRO A 15 -3.22 -14.53 -1.90
C PRO A 15 -3.40 -13.23 -2.70
N LEU A 16 -4.48 -12.50 -2.43
CA LEU A 16 -4.74 -11.20 -3.05
C LEU A 16 -3.72 -10.14 -2.60
N ALA A 17 -3.33 -10.13 -1.33
CA ALA A 17 -2.31 -9.20 -0.83
C ALA A 17 -0.92 -9.48 -1.43
N VAL A 18 -0.60 -10.76 -1.65
CA VAL A 18 0.63 -11.18 -2.34
C VAL A 18 0.63 -10.71 -3.79
N ILE A 19 -0.48 -10.94 -4.52
CA ILE A 19 -0.62 -10.48 -5.91
C ILE A 19 -0.48 -8.96 -6.01
N LEU A 20 -1.16 -8.20 -5.14
CA LEU A 20 -1.05 -6.73 -5.13
C LEU A 20 0.39 -6.25 -4.87
N HIS A 21 1.12 -6.91 -3.97
CA HIS A 21 2.53 -6.59 -3.72
C HIS A 21 3.43 -6.90 -4.93
N VAL A 22 3.22 -8.04 -5.59
CA VAL A 22 3.97 -8.40 -6.80
C VAL A 22 3.72 -7.38 -7.91
N LEU A 23 2.46 -6.98 -8.13
CA LEU A 23 2.10 -5.97 -9.13
C LEU A 23 2.74 -4.61 -8.84
N LEU A 24 2.77 -4.19 -7.57
CA LEU A 24 3.45 -2.97 -7.16
C LEU A 24 4.95 -3.04 -7.44
N LEU A 25 5.58 -4.18 -7.14
CA LEU A 25 7.01 -4.39 -7.35
C LEU A 25 7.36 -4.38 -8.84
N LEU A 26 6.53 -4.99 -9.68
CA LEU A 26 6.66 -4.93 -11.14
C LEU A 26 6.49 -3.49 -11.67
N ALA A 27 5.54 -2.72 -11.13
CA ALA A 27 5.35 -1.32 -11.53
C ALA A 27 6.58 -0.47 -11.19
N VAL A 28 7.17 -0.65 -10.00
CA VAL A 28 8.41 0.03 -9.60
C VAL A 28 9.57 -0.36 -10.51
N LEU A 29 9.74 -1.65 -10.80
CA LEU A 29 10.79 -2.11 -11.72
C LEU A 29 10.62 -1.55 -13.13
N ALA A 30 9.38 -1.46 -13.63
CA ALA A 30 9.09 -0.86 -14.94
C ALA A 30 9.46 0.63 -14.98
N ILE A 31 9.15 1.40 -13.93
CA ILE A 31 9.54 2.81 -13.83
C ILE A 31 11.07 2.95 -13.79
N VAL A 32 11.76 2.13 -12.99
CA VAL A 32 13.22 2.15 -12.89
C VAL A 32 13.86 1.82 -14.23
N ALA A 33 13.43 0.72 -14.87
CA ALA A 33 13.93 0.32 -16.19
C ALA A 33 13.66 1.40 -17.25
N GLY A 34 12.43 1.93 -17.31
CA GLY A 34 12.07 3.02 -18.21
C GLY A 34 12.92 4.27 -18.01
N THR A 35 13.23 4.61 -16.76
CA THR A 35 14.10 5.75 -16.42
C THR A 35 15.54 5.53 -16.89
N VAL A 36 16.08 4.32 -16.73
CA VAL A 36 17.42 3.99 -17.24
C VAL A 36 17.48 4.08 -18.76
N VAL A 37 16.48 3.55 -19.47
CA VAL A 37 16.40 3.61 -20.93
C VAL A 37 16.25 5.07 -21.41
N PHE A 38 15.44 5.87 -20.71
CA PHE A 38 15.29 7.29 -21.01
C PHE A 38 16.60 8.07 -20.82
N LEU A 39 17.33 7.85 -19.72
CA LEU A 39 18.62 8.50 -19.45
C LEU A 39 19.72 8.09 -20.43
N ARG A 40 19.63 6.90 -21.04
CA ARG A 40 20.53 6.47 -22.11
C ARG A 40 20.24 7.14 -23.47
N GLY A 41 19.09 7.79 -23.61
CA GLY A 41 18.63 8.40 -24.87
C GLY A 41 17.95 7.42 -25.83
N ASP A 42 17.72 6.18 -25.41
CA ASP A 42 17.11 5.13 -26.24
C ASP A 42 15.58 5.24 -26.32
N ALA A 43 14.95 6.07 -25.47
CA ALA A 43 13.51 6.29 -25.42
C ALA A 43 13.14 7.75 -25.66
N THR A 44 12.07 7.99 -26.42
CA THR A 44 11.50 9.32 -26.60
C THR A 44 10.81 9.79 -25.31
N VAL A 45 10.76 11.11 -25.10
CA VAL A 45 10.07 11.73 -23.96
C VAL A 45 8.61 11.27 -23.89
N HIS A 46 7.94 11.19 -25.04
CA HIS A 46 6.54 10.74 -25.12
C HIS A 46 6.36 9.26 -24.72
N ALA A 47 7.30 8.38 -25.07
CA ALA A 47 7.25 6.96 -24.68
C ALA A 47 7.45 6.80 -23.16
N TYR A 48 8.38 7.57 -22.58
CA TYR A 48 8.59 7.58 -21.13
C TYR A 48 7.40 8.19 -20.38
N GLY A 49 6.83 9.30 -20.85
CA GLY A 49 5.63 9.90 -20.29
C GLY A 49 4.43 8.95 -20.31
N SER A 50 4.24 8.22 -21.42
CA SER A 50 3.19 7.20 -21.54
C SER A 50 3.37 6.06 -20.54
N LEU A 51 4.61 5.59 -20.33
CA LEU A 51 4.93 4.57 -19.34
C LEU A 51 4.59 5.04 -17.92
N LEU A 52 4.99 6.26 -17.55
CA LEU A 52 4.69 6.84 -16.24
C LEU A 52 3.17 6.98 -16.01
N PHE A 53 2.43 7.39 -17.04
CA PHE A 53 0.98 7.51 -16.98
C PHE A 53 0.31 6.16 -16.69
N TRP A 54 0.65 5.11 -17.45
CA TRP A 54 0.08 3.77 -17.25
C TRP A 54 0.49 3.15 -15.91
N CYS A 55 1.75 3.29 -15.51
CA CYS A 55 2.20 2.87 -14.18
C CYS A 55 1.44 3.62 -13.08
N GLY A 56 1.23 4.92 -13.24
CA GLY A 56 0.46 5.78 -12.33
C GLY A 56 -0.97 5.29 -12.14
N ILE A 57 -1.69 5.01 -13.23
CA ILE A 57 -3.03 4.40 -13.20
C ILE A 57 -3.00 3.08 -12.43
N GLY A 58 -2.04 2.20 -12.74
CA GLY A 58 -1.88 0.92 -12.06
C GLY A 58 -1.73 1.08 -10.54
N THR A 59 -0.82 1.95 -10.10
CA THR A 59 -0.62 2.23 -8.66
C THR A 59 -1.83 2.85 -7.98
N LEU A 60 -2.59 3.70 -8.68
CA LEU A 60 -3.80 4.32 -8.14
C LEU A 60 -4.90 3.28 -7.95
N VAL A 61 -5.11 2.41 -8.93
CA VAL A 61 -6.04 1.28 -8.85
C VAL A 61 -5.66 0.35 -7.69
N LEU A 62 -4.38 -0.04 -7.58
CA LEU A 62 -3.87 -0.84 -6.47
C LEU A 62 -4.10 -0.15 -5.11
N GLY A 63 -3.87 1.16 -5.03
CA GLY A 63 -4.14 1.97 -3.84
C GLY A 63 -5.61 1.89 -3.41
N ILE A 64 -6.56 2.05 -4.33
CA ILE A 64 -8.00 1.94 -4.05
C ILE A 64 -8.38 0.53 -3.58
N PHE A 65 -7.91 -0.53 -4.27
CA PHE A 65 -8.20 -1.91 -3.88
C PHE A 65 -7.56 -2.30 -2.54
N SER A 66 -6.41 -1.71 -2.20
CA SER A 66 -5.76 -1.96 -0.91
C SER A 66 -6.58 -1.45 0.28
N ILE A 67 -7.39 -0.40 0.10
CA ILE A 67 -8.34 0.10 1.12
C ILE A 67 -9.42 -0.96 1.44
N GLY A 68 -9.87 -1.70 0.42
CA GLY A 68 -10.83 -2.79 0.58
C GLY A 68 -10.24 -3.99 1.34
N GLY A 69 -8.98 -4.31 1.09
CA GLY A 69 -8.27 -5.46 1.69
C GLY A 69 -7.81 -5.25 3.13
N THR A 70 -7.42 -4.02 3.52
CA THR A 70 -6.91 -3.72 4.88
C THR A 70 -7.96 -3.79 5.98
N ARG A 71 -9.26 -3.69 5.65
CA ARG A 71 -10.36 -3.87 6.62
C ARG A 71 -10.37 -5.25 7.30
N GLY A 72 -9.84 -6.28 6.64
CA GLY A 72 -9.79 -7.65 7.16
C GLY A 72 -8.66 -7.88 8.18
N THR A 73 -7.46 -7.34 7.91
CA THR A 73 -6.27 -7.51 8.76
C THR A 73 -6.25 -6.54 9.95
N ALA A 74 -6.82 -5.34 9.77
CA ALA A 74 -7.06 -4.36 10.82
C ALA A 74 -7.78 -4.93 12.05
N ARG A 75 -8.81 -5.76 11.82
CA ARG A 75 -9.61 -6.40 12.89
C ARG A 75 -8.78 -7.35 13.77
N GLY A 76 -7.73 -7.96 13.21
CA GLY A 76 -6.84 -8.88 13.92
C GLY A 76 -5.87 -8.16 14.87
N PHE A 77 -5.30 -7.04 14.43
CA PHE A 77 -4.43 -6.21 15.27
C PHE A 77 -5.20 -5.48 16.37
N SER A 78 -6.39 -4.93 16.05
CA SER A 78 -7.25 -4.30 17.07
C SER A 78 -7.71 -5.31 18.13
N ALA A 79 -7.94 -6.57 17.74
CA ALA A 79 -8.30 -7.64 18.68
C ALA A 79 -7.13 -8.02 19.62
N GLN A 80 -5.88 -8.02 19.12
CA GLN A 80 -4.69 -8.28 19.94
C GLN A 80 -4.29 -7.08 20.82
N MET A 81 -4.47 -5.84 20.35
CA MET A 81 -4.27 -4.62 21.15
C MET A 81 -5.34 -4.44 22.23
N ALA A 82 -6.58 -4.89 21.98
CA ALA A 82 -7.64 -4.90 22.99
C ALA A 82 -7.36 -5.89 24.14
N GLN A 83 -6.57 -6.93 23.91
CA GLN A 83 -6.23 -7.95 24.91
C GLN A 83 -5.05 -7.57 25.82
N THR A 84 -4.27 -6.54 25.48
CA THR A 84 -2.99 -6.23 26.17
C THR A 84 -2.98 -4.93 26.97
N LEU A 85 -4.02 -4.10 26.88
CA LEU A 85 -4.02 -2.78 27.50
C LEU A 85 -5.30 -2.57 28.32
N ASP A 86 -5.15 -2.43 29.64
CA ASP A 86 -6.21 -1.97 30.55
C ASP A 86 -6.85 -0.69 29.99
N ALA A 87 -8.13 -0.80 29.65
CA ALA A 87 -8.86 0.12 28.78
C ALA A 87 -9.84 1.00 29.55
N ASP A 88 -9.40 1.57 30.67
CA ASP A 88 -10.35 2.13 31.66
C ASP A 88 -10.86 3.55 31.37
N THR A 89 -10.46 4.20 30.27
CA THR A 89 -11.02 5.51 29.89
C THR A 89 -11.53 5.60 28.44
N PRO A 90 -12.77 6.13 28.20
CA PRO A 90 -13.33 6.31 26.85
C PRO A 90 -12.45 7.14 25.91
N GLY A 91 -11.72 8.14 26.43
CA GLY A 91 -10.83 9.00 25.67
C GLY A 91 -9.52 8.34 25.20
N ALA A 92 -9.09 7.25 25.83
CA ALA A 92 -7.95 6.45 25.37
C ALA A 92 -8.36 5.49 24.24
N ARG A 93 -9.60 4.97 24.28
CA ARG A 93 -10.18 4.13 23.22
C ARG A 93 -10.37 4.90 21.91
N SER A 94 -10.87 6.15 21.97
CA SER A 94 -11.06 6.97 20.78
C SER A 94 -9.74 7.38 20.11
N ARG A 95 -8.71 7.71 20.89
CA ARG A 95 -7.37 8.03 20.36
C ARG A 95 -6.68 6.83 19.71
N ARG A 96 -6.86 5.62 20.26
CA ARG A 96 -6.37 4.38 19.62
C ARG A 96 -7.11 4.05 18.34
N ALA A 97 -8.44 4.14 18.33
CA ALA A 97 -9.21 3.92 17.11
C ALA A 97 -8.79 4.90 16.00
N GLY A 98 -8.54 6.17 16.36
CA GLY A 98 -8.01 7.17 15.43
C GLY A 98 -6.60 6.82 14.91
N ALA A 99 -5.68 6.44 15.79
CA ALA A 99 -4.32 6.06 15.40
C ALA A 99 -4.29 4.79 14.53
N GLU A 100 -5.13 3.80 14.83
CA GLU A 100 -5.28 2.59 14.03
C GLU A 100 -5.88 2.90 12.65
N MET A 101 -6.89 3.77 12.56
CA MET A 101 -7.41 4.23 11.27
C MET A 101 -6.32 4.92 10.46
N VAL A 102 -5.57 5.83 11.05
CA VAL A 102 -4.46 6.51 10.35
C VAL A 102 -3.43 5.50 9.83
N LEU A 103 -3.03 4.51 10.62
CA LEU A 103 -2.09 3.48 10.19
C LEU A 103 -2.67 2.60 9.06
N GLN A 104 -3.97 2.28 9.11
CA GLN A 104 -4.65 1.46 8.10
C GLN A 104 -4.83 2.18 6.76
N PHE A 105 -5.03 3.51 6.78
CA PHE A 105 -5.24 4.31 5.56
C PHE A 105 -3.97 5.01 5.06
N ALA A 106 -2.93 5.17 5.88
CA ALA A 106 -1.70 5.86 5.48
C ALA A 106 -1.01 5.19 4.29
N TRP A 107 -0.95 3.85 4.26
CA TRP A 107 -0.33 3.12 3.17
C TRP A 107 -1.10 3.24 1.84
N PRO A 108 -2.42 2.96 1.78
CA PRO A 108 -3.21 3.20 0.58
C PRO A 108 -3.18 4.65 0.09
N LEU A 109 -3.22 5.62 1.00
CA LEU A 109 -3.18 7.04 0.66
C LEU A 109 -1.86 7.40 -0.02
N ARG A 110 -0.73 6.86 0.46
CA ARG A 110 0.58 7.04 -0.19
C ARG A 110 0.61 6.48 -1.61
N LEU A 111 0.00 5.31 -1.84
CA LEU A 111 -0.08 4.70 -3.17
C LEU A 111 -0.93 5.55 -4.13
N ILE A 112 -2.05 6.09 -3.66
CA ILE A 112 -2.92 6.97 -4.46
C ILE A 112 -2.17 8.27 -4.81
N LEU A 113 -1.50 8.89 -3.83
CA LEU A 113 -0.73 10.13 -4.06
C LEU A 113 0.46 9.88 -5.01
N ALA A 114 1.20 8.78 -4.82
CA ALA A 114 2.31 8.42 -5.68
C ALA A 114 1.85 8.13 -7.12
N GLY A 115 0.77 7.36 -7.28
CA GLY A 115 0.19 7.07 -8.58
C GLY A 115 -0.35 8.31 -9.27
N GLY A 116 -1.06 9.17 -8.53
CA GLY A 116 -1.55 10.45 -9.05
C GLY A 116 -0.42 11.38 -9.50
N LEU A 117 0.66 11.47 -8.72
CA LEU A 117 1.84 12.26 -9.11
C LEU A 117 2.51 11.70 -10.38
N ALA A 118 2.67 10.38 -10.46
CA ALA A 118 3.23 9.73 -11.65
C ALA A 118 2.37 9.97 -12.90
N MET A 119 1.04 9.97 -12.76
CA MET A 119 0.14 10.33 -13.86
C MET A 119 0.31 11.78 -14.30
N VAL A 120 0.36 12.73 -13.37
CA VAL A 120 0.56 14.16 -13.71
C VAL A 120 1.87 14.36 -14.47
N ILE A 121 2.97 13.77 -13.98
CA ILE A 121 4.27 13.84 -14.65
C ILE A 121 4.20 13.18 -16.03
N GLY A 122 3.56 12.00 -16.13
CA GLY A 122 3.39 11.29 -17.39
C GLY A 122 2.61 12.10 -18.43
N THR A 123 1.52 12.77 -18.02
CA THR A 123 0.74 13.65 -18.89
C THR A 123 1.54 14.88 -19.33
N LEU A 124 2.33 15.49 -18.43
CA LEU A 124 3.17 16.65 -18.76
C LEU A 124 4.31 16.32 -19.73
N LEU A 125 4.82 15.08 -19.70
CA LEU A 125 5.87 14.61 -20.61
C LEU A 125 5.31 14.02 -21.91
N GLY A 126 4.06 13.56 -21.90
CA GLY A 126 3.36 13.01 -23.06
C GLY A 126 2.57 14.02 -23.88
N ALA A 127 2.30 15.21 -23.34
CA ALA A 127 1.68 16.34 -24.05
C ALA A 127 2.72 17.11 -24.89
#